data_AF-A0A7V0NZP2-F1
#
_entry.id   AF-A0A7V0NZP2-F1
#
_cell.length_a   1.000
_cell.length_b   1.000
_cell.length_c   1.000
_cell.angle_alpha   90.00
_cell.angle_beta   90.00
_cell.angle_gamma   90.00
#
_symmetry.space_group_name_H-M   'P 1'
#
loop_
_entity.id
_entity.type
_entity.pdbx_description
1 polymer ?
#
loop_
_entity_poly.entity_id
_entity_poly.type
_entity_poly.pdbx_seq_one_letter_code
_entity_poly.pdbx_strand_id
1 'polypeptide(L)' 'MSKTDDDDELEIGPETKANDIIRSYPETTDYFVDLGLCGCGFDGKFGKMPMMKPLQEIAREKNIPIEDLLNEIKRIIED' A
#
# COMPACT_ATOMS: atom_id res chain seq x y z
N MET A 1 24.88 -2.38 -18.42
CA MET A 1 23.77 -2.90 -19.23
C MET A 1 23.76 -4.42 -19.14
N SER A 2 22.85 -4.96 -18.36
CA SER A 2 22.39 -6.37 -18.31
C SER A 2 21.02 -6.29 -17.63
N LYS A 3 19.92 -6.48 -18.37
CA LYS A 3 19.18 -7.76 -18.56
C LYS A 3 18.55 -8.18 -17.23
N THR A 4 17.26 -8.46 -17.08
CA THR A 4 16.08 -8.53 -17.93
C THR A 4 14.91 -8.54 -16.94
N ASP A 5 13.73 -8.16 -17.39
CA ASP A 5 12.41 -8.37 -16.81
C ASP A 5 12.31 -9.52 -15.79
N ASP A 6 11.96 -9.18 -14.55
CA ASP A 6 11.24 -10.09 -13.65
C ASP A 6 9.94 -9.37 -13.29
N ASP A 7 8.87 -9.87 -13.89
CA ASP A 7 7.47 -9.73 -13.51
C ASP A 7 7.28 -10.37 -12.11
N ASP A 8 8.06 -9.90 -11.13
CA ASP A 8 8.00 -10.37 -9.75
C ASP A 8 6.74 -9.74 -9.16
N GLU A 9 5.63 -10.46 -9.33
CA GLU A 9 4.37 -10.18 -8.66
C GLU A 9 4.68 -10.09 -7.16
N LEU A 10 4.82 -8.85 -6.67
CA LEU A 10 5.20 -8.58 -5.30
C LEU A 10 4.22 -9.30 -4.37
N GLU A 11 4.72 -10.22 -3.55
CA GLU A 11 3.88 -10.96 -2.61
C GLU A 11 3.32 -9.98 -1.55
N ILE A 12 2.04 -9.64 -1.68
CA ILE A 12 1.38 -8.70 -0.78
C ILE A 12 0.93 -9.42 0.49
N GLY A 13 1.54 -9.04 1.61
CA GLY A 13 1.26 -9.54 2.94
C GLY A 13 1.18 -8.44 4.01
N PRO A 14 0.92 -8.82 5.27
CA PRO A 14 0.72 -7.87 6.37
C PRO A 14 1.93 -6.95 6.65
N GLU A 15 3.14 -7.42 6.36
CA GLU A 15 4.40 -6.69 6.58
C GLU A 15 4.81 -5.83 5.38
N THR A 16 4.16 -6.02 4.23
CA THR A 16 4.40 -5.23 3.02
C THR A 16 4.04 -3.78 3.29
N LYS A 17 4.88 -2.84 2.85
CA LYS A 17 4.62 -1.40 3.02
C LYS A 17 3.75 -0.88 1.90
N ALA A 18 2.85 0.04 2.21
CA ALA A 18 1.99 0.67 1.21
C ALA A 18 2.80 1.34 0.08
N ASN A 19 3.96 1.93 0.39
CA ASN A 19 4.84 2.53 -0.62
C ASN A 19 5.43 1.50 -1.60
N ASP A 20 5.72 0.28 -1.15
CA ASP A 20 6.25 -0.77 -2.03
C ASP A 20 5.14 -1.26 -2.99
N ILE A 21 3.91 -1.38 -2.47
CA ILE A 21 2.73 -1.72 -3.28
C ILE A 21 2.45 -0.64 -4.32
N ILE A 22 2.41 0.64 -3.95
CA ILE A 22 2.15 1.75 -4.90
C ILE A 22 3.23 1.80 -6.00
N ARG A 23 4.48 1.49 -5.66
CA ARG A 23 5.58 1.49 -6.63
C ARG A 23 5.50 0.33 -7.62
N SER A 24 5.03 -0.83 -7.19
CA SER A 24 4.83 -2.00 -8.06
C SER A 24 3.51 -1.94 -8.81
N TYR A 25 2.46 -1.41 -8.19
CA TYR A 25 1.07 -1.39 -8.64
C TYR A 25 0.48 0.03 -8.51
N PRO A 26 0.83 0.95 -9.42
CA PRO A 26 0.41 2.35 -9.34
C PRO A 26 -1.11 2.55 -9.35
N GLU A 27 -1.89 1.61 -9.87
CA GLU A 27 -3.36 1.56 -9.82
C GLU A 27 -3.92 1.55 -8.40
N THR A 28 -3.16 1.03 -7.42
CA THR A 28 -3.54 1.05 -6.00
C THR A 28 -3.44 2.43 -5.35
N THR A 29 -2.85 3.42 -6.04
CA THR A 29 -2.64 4.77 -5.49
C THR A 29 -3.94 5.42 -5.04
N ASP A 30 -5.01 5.33 -5.84
CA ASP A 30 -6.29 5.97 -5.54
C ASP A 30 -6.90 5.41 -4.25
N TYR A 31 -6.82 4.09 -4.07
CA TYR A 31 -7.25 3.41 -2.86
C TYR A 31 -6.47 3.87 -1.62
N PHE A 32 -5.14 3.98 -1.70
CA PHE A 32 -4.35 4.49 -0.58
C PHE A 32 -4.56 5.99 -0.30
N VAL A 33 -4.93 6.78 -1.32
CA VAL A 33 -5.35 8.17 -1.17
C VAL A 33 -6.69 8.26 -0.44
N ASP A 34 -7.67 7.42 -0.80
CA ASP A 34 -9.00 7.36 -0.16
C ASP A 34 -8.89 6.90 1.30
N LEU A 35 -8.00 5.94 1.57
CA LEU A 35 -7.61 5.57 2.94
C LEU A 35 -6.92 6.70 3.71
N GLY A 36 -6.59 7.83 3.08
CA GLY A 36 -5.95 9.00 3.69
C GLY A 36 -4.48 8.79 4.03
N LEU A 37 -3.80 7.92 3.28
CA LEU A 37 -2.37 7.62 3.47
C LEU A 37 -1.48 8.45 2.52
N CYS A 38 -2.07 8.95 1.45
CA CYS A 38 -1.43 9.81 0.46
C CYS A 38 -2.30 11.06 0.23
N GLY A 39 -1.74 12.25 0.44
CA GLY A 39 -2.46 13.50 0.16
C GLY A 39 -2.01 14.72 0.96
N CYS A 40 -2.40 15.89 0.47
CA CYS A 40 -2.12 17.21 1.07
C CYS A 40 -2.86 17.48 2.40
N GLY A 41 -3.73 16.56 2.84
CA GLY A 41 -4.34 16.55 4.18
C GLY A 41 -3.47 15.90 5.25
N PHE A 42 -2.23 15.53 4.92
CA PHE A 42 -1.27 15.02 5.90
C PHE A 42 -0.71 16.19 6.71
N ASP A 43 -1.13 16.36 7.96
CA ASP A 43 -0.79 17.51 8.81
C ASP A 43 0.68 17.56 9.26
N GLY A 44 1.56 16.73 8.69
CA GLY A 44 2.97 16.62 9.08
C GLY A 44 3.19 16.14 10.53
N LYS A 45 2.12 15.82 11.28
CA LYS A 45 2.18 15.43 12.70
C LYS A 45 2.69 14.01 12.94
N PHE A 46 2.81 13.20 11.88
CA PHE A 46 3.44 11.90 11.95
C PHE A 46 4.80 12.00 11.26
N GLY A 47 5.87 12.02 12.06
CA GLY A 47 7.27 12.10 11.62
C GLY A 47 7.77 10.91 10.78
N LYS A 48 6.87 10.14 10.14
CA LYS A 48 7.13 9.07 9.19
C LYS A 48 5.96 9.03 8.21
N MET A 49 6.24 9.12 6.90
CA MET A 49 5.24 9.03 5.83
C MET A 49 4.35 7.79 6.06
N PRO A 50 3.00 7.88 6.05
CA PRO A 50 2.11 6.75 6.33
C PRO A 50 2.35 5.59 5.36
N MET A 51 2.76 5.91 4.15
CA MET A 51 3.12 4.94 3.11
C MET A 51 4.34 4.07 3.49
N MET A 52 5.17 4.49 4.44
CA MET A 52 6.29 3.70 4.95
C MET A 52 5.88 2.66 6.01
N LYS A 53 4.61 2.66 6.44
CA LYS A 53 4.10 1.69 7.41
C LYS A 53 3.71 0.38 6.72
N PRO A 54 3.85 -0.76 7.42
CA PRO A 54 3.32 -2.02 6.95
C PRO A 54 1.78 -2.02 6.94
N LEU A 55 1.17 -2.81 6.05
CA LEU A 55 -0.29 -2.89 5.91
C LEU A 55 -1.00 -3.25 7.21
N GLN A 56 -0.42 -4.11 8.05
CA GLN A 56 -1.00 -4.46 9.36
C GLN A 56 -1.14 -3.25 10.30
N GLU A 57 -0.19 -2.31 10.27
CA GLU A 57 -0.28 -1.10 11.09
C GLU A 57 -1.34 -0.17 10.54
N ILE A 58 -1.39 -0.01 9.22
CA ILE A 58 -2.41 0.78 8.53
C ILE A 58 -3.81 0.24 8.84
N ALA A 59 -4.01 -1.08 8.71
CA ALA A 59 -5.25 -1.77 9.05
C ALA A 59 -5.67 -1.49 10.49
N ARG A 60 -4.74 -1.60 11.45
CA ARG A 60 -5.00 -1.31 12.86
C ARG A 60 -5.40 0.16 13.09
N GLU A 61 -4.70 1.11 12.47
CA GLU A 61 -4.99 2.54 12.62
C GLU A 61 -6.35 2.93 12.03
N LYS A 62 -6.73 2.27 10.92
CA LYS A 62 -7.99 2.50 10.23
C LYS A 62 -9.14 1.64 10.76
N ASN A 63 -8.87 0.76 11.73
CA ASN A 63 -9.84 -0.22 12.26
C ASN A 63 -10.44 -1.12 11.16
N ILE A 64 -9.61 -1.52 10.20
CA ILE A 64 -9.97 -2.43 9.10
C ILE A 64 -9.35 -3.80 9.42
N PRO A 65 -10.06 -4.93 9.24
CA PRO A 65 -9.44 -6.25 9.30
C PRO A 65 -8.35 -6.38 8.24
N ILE A 66 -7.17 -6.88 8.62
CA ILE A 66 -6.04 -6.98 7.69
C ILE A 66 -6.38 -7.84 6.46
N GLU A 67 -7.21 -8.86 6.62
CA GLU A 67 -7.66 -9.71 5.51
C GLU A 67 -8.49 -8.93 4.49
N ASP A 68 -9.41 -8.06 4.93
CA ASP A 68 -10.20 -7.21 4.04
C ASP A 68 -9.32 -6.21 3.28
N LEU A 69 -8.35 -5.61 3.98
CA LEU A 69 -7.39 -4.70 3.35
C LEU A 69 -6.57 -5.40 2.26
N LEU A 70 -6.07 -6.61 2.53
CA LEU A 70 -5.29 -7.39 1.57
C LEU A 70 -6.16 -7.83 0.38
N ASN A 71 -7.39 -8.27 0.62
CA ASN A 71 -8.31 -8.70 -0.43
C ASN A 71 -8.67 -7.55 -1.37
N GLU A 72 -8.93 -6.34 -0.84
CA GLU A 72 -9.26 -5.19 -1.67
C GLU A 72 -8.06 -4.75 -2.53
N ILE A 73 -6.84 -4.74 -1.96
CA ILE A 73 -5.63 -4.42 -2.73
C ILE A 73 -5.42 -5.43 -3.86
N LYS A 74 -5.54 -6.74 -3.57
CA LYS A 74 -5.40 -7.80 -4.59
C LYS A 74 -6.46 -7.67 -5.68
N ARG A 75 -7.70 -7.41 -5.29
CA ARG A 75 -8.80 -7.17 -6.22
C ARG A 75 -8.50 -6.02 -7.18
N ILE A 76 -7.88 -4.92 -6.72
CA ILE A 76 -7.51 -3.79 -7.58
C ILE A 76 -6.40 -4.17 -8.57
N ILE A 77 -5.47 -5.04 -8.17
CA ILE A 77 -4.35 -5.48 -9.00
C ILE A 77 -4.80 -6.49 -10.08
N GLU A 78 -5.82 -7.29 -9.76
CA GLU A 78 -6.36 -8.32 -10.65
C GLU A 78 -7.47 -7.82 -11.62
N ASP A 79 -7.93 -6.58 -11.49
CA ASP A 79 -8.99 -5.95 -12.32
C ASP A 79 -8.43 -5.27 -13.59
#